data_AF-A0A238FMA4-F1
#
_entry.id   AF-A0A238FMA4-F1
#
_cell.length_a   1.000
_cell.length_b   1.000
_cell.length_c   1.000
_cell.angle_alpha   90.00
_cell.angle_beta   90.00
_cell.angle_gamma   90.00
#
_symmetry.space_group_name_H-M   'P 1'
#
loop_
_entity.id
_entity.type
_entity.pdbx_description
1 polymer ?
#
loop_
_entity_poly.entity_id
_entity_poly.type
_entity_poly.pdbx_seq_one_letter_code
_entity_poly.pdbx_strand_id
1 'polypeptide(L)'
;MFKHTLQPPVISLFSSSSSHPLLLSSAASTSRSFPEDSWISLVDDSTDTFLRSPSSSPTTIGIPSPSTMKGGSTSPTAIPTPTASSSSSSSKGSISGPALHLQSPDIKSTFIRFGDAPSASVHERGVSQSSSSSSALGIEAGYVHLFLKPLGHGMGFYVDVLVMDERGNSYVIRASTFQTQPHYTPQIPTQSNTSHSSLLHLPLAFPPPSTHALTPWVLLSLPLPDLLLSLPDLGGPSPPPRYKSLQSIEVHANCRLKRIWCTEERGGGVVHEAMALRGMMTELCLFEAETMQE
;
A
#
# COMPACT_ATOMS: atom_id res chain seq x y z
N MET A 1 -1.57 -17.71 4.58
CA MET A 1 -0.14 -17.64 4.23
C MET A 1 0.77 -17.84 5.43
N PHE A 2 0.68 -17.00 6.47
CA PHE A 2 1.55 -16.99 7.66
C PHE A 2 0.96 -17.69 8.91
N LYS A 3 -0.29 -18.16 8.85
CA LYS A 3 -0.99 -18.79 9.98
C LYS A 3 -0.28 -20.01 10.60
N HIS A 4 0.46 -20.76 9.78
CA HIS A 4 1.17 -21.99 10.21
C HIS A 4 2.69 -21.83 10.21
N THR A 5 3.17 -20.60 10.13
CA THR A 5 4.60 -20.28 10.17
C THR A 5 4.93 -19.64 11.51
N LEU A 6 6.15 -19.85 12.01
CA LEU A 6 6.65 -19.08 13.13
C LEU A 6 6.74 -17.60 12.72
N GLN A 7 6.01 -16.74 13.42
CA GLN A 7 5.94 -15.32 13.11
C GLN A 7 6.97 -14.56 13.96
N PRO A 8 8.01 -13.98 13.35
CA PRO A 8 8.93 -13.11 14.07
C PRO A 8 8.24 -11.80 14.49
N PRO A 9 8.82 -11.04 15.44
CA PRO A 9 8.26 -9.77 15.88
C PRO A 9 8.07 -8.71 14.79
N VAL A 10 8.76 -8.88 13.65
CA VAL A 10 8.68 -8.02 12.47
C VAL A 10 8.51 -8.89 11.22
N ILE A 11 7.44 -8.67 10.46
CA ILE A 11 7.14 -9.40 9.21
C ILE A 11 7.11 -8.41 8.05
N SER A 12 8.01 -8.54 7.07
CA SER A 12 7.95 -7.76 5.84
C SER A 12 7.06 -8.44 4.80
N LEU A 13 6.09 -7.70 4.26
CA LEU A 13 5.15 -8.16 3.23
C LEU A 13 5.51 -7.67 1.83
N PHE A 14 6.10 -6.48 1.76
CA PHE A 14 6.46 -5.86 0.52
C PHE A 14 7.73 -5.04 0.70
N SER A 15 8.63 -5.15 -0.28
CA SER A 15 9.76 -4.24 -0.46
C SER A 15 9.99 -4.03 -1.95
N SER A 16 9.98 -2.78 -2.41
CA SER A 16 10.26 -2.42 -3.79
C SER A 16 11.69 -2.73 -4.22
N SER A 17 12.62 -2.92 -3.28
CA SER A 17 14.01 -3.32 -3.56
C SER A 17 14.23 -4.83 -3.55
N SER A 18 13.17 -5.63 -3.35
CA SER A 18 13.23 -7.08 -3.50
C SER A 18 13.48 -7.47 -4.96
N SER A 19 14.07 -8.65 -5.19
CA SER A 19 14.17 -9.22 -6.54
C SER A 19 12.81 -9.58 -7.13
N HIS A 20 11.82 -9.86 -6.28
CA HIS A 20 10.44 -10.16 -6.67
C HIS A 20 9.45 -9.39 -5.78
N PRO A 21 9.32 -8.06 -5.93
CA PRO A 21 8.51 -7.23 -5.02
C PRO A 21 7.04 -7.65 -4.93
N LEU A 22 6.49 -8.17 -6.02
CA LEU A 22 5.08 -8.57 -6.12
C LEU A 22 4.82 -10.04 -5.78
N LEU A 23 5.83 -10.79 -5.33
CA LEU A 23 5.70 -12.24 -5.09
C LEU A 23 4.56 -12.61 -4.13
N LEU A 24 4.34 -11.80 -3.10
CA LEU A 24 3.30 -12.02 -2.09
C LEU A 24 1.97 -11.35 -2.45
N SER A 25 1.89 -10.65 -3.58
CA SER A 25 0.64 -10.03 -4.02
C SER A 25 -0.34 -11.10 -4.49
N SER A 26 -1.56 -11.07 -3.95
CA SER A 26 -2.66 -11.95 -4.35
C SER A 26 -3.39 -11.40 -5.58
N ALA A 27 -3.41 -10.07 -5.73
CA ALA A 27 -4.00 -9.40 -6.87
C ALA A 27 -3.31 -8.06 -7.14
N ALA A 28 -3.25 -7.70 -8.41
CA ALA A 28 -2.96 -6.35 -8.87
C ALA A 28 -3.92 -6.04 -10.02
N SER A 29 -4.54 -4.87 -9.97
CA SER A 29 -5.58 -4.47 -10.90
C SER A 29 -5.37 -3.03 -11.34
N THR A 30 -5.76 -2.71 -12.57
CA THR A 30 -5.80 -1.36 -13.11
C THR A 30 -7.19 -1.07 -13.68
N SER A 31 -7.59 0.20 -13.65
CA SER A 31 -8.91 0.61 -14.13
C SER A 31 -9.05 0.36 -15.63
N ARG A 32 -10.13 -0.33 -15.99
CA ARG A 32 -10.56 -0.51 -17.39
C ARG A 32 -11.23 0.74 -17.96
N SER A 33 -11.72 1.62 -17.10
CA SER A 33 -12.36 2.88 -17.51
C SER A 33 -11.32 3.94 -17.90
N PHE A 34 -10.10 3.84 -17.37
CA PHE A 34 -9.01 4.77 -17.61
C PHE A 34 -7.70 4.03 -17.93
N PRO A 35 -7.67 3.18 -18.98
CA PRO A 35 -6.54 2.28 -19.24
C PRO A 35 -5.22 2.98 -19.53
N GLU A 36 -5.27 4.19 -20.11
CA GLU A 36 -4.07 4.99 -20.44
C GLU A 36 -3.53 5.79 -19.24
N ASP A 37 -4.39 6.08 -18.26
CA ASP A 37 -4.07 6.85 -17.06
C ASP A 37 -3.89 5.98 -15.81
N SER A 38 -4.06 4.65 -15.96
CA SER A 38 -4.04 3.68 -14.87
C SER A 38 -2.91 2.67 -15.04
N TRP A 39 -1.91 2.73 -14.17
CA TRP A 39 -0.80 1.78 -14.20
C TRP A 39 -0.19 1.52 -12.83
N ILE A 40 0.49 0.39 -12.75
CA ILE A 40 1.31 -0.06 -11.63
C ILE A 40 2.68 -0.43 -12.19
N SER A 41 3.75 0.21 -11.70
CA SER A 41 5.11 -0.04 -12.22
C SER A 41 6.19 0.24 -11.19
N LEU A 42 7.32 -0.47 -11.24
CA LEU A 42 8.52 -0.04 -10.52
C LEU A 42 9.20 1.12 -11.24
N VAL A 43 9.50 2.18 -10.50
CA VAL A 43 10.22 3.36 -10.97
C VAL A 43 11.40 3.66 -10.04
N ASP A 44 12.44 4.29 -10.55
CA ASP A 44 13.44 4.93 -9.70
C ASP A 44 12.85 6.22 -9.12
N ASP A 45 12.89 6.39 -7.80
CA ASP A 45 12.24 7.54 -7.17
C ASP A 45 12.93 8.89 -7.44
N SER A 46 14.23 8.86 -7.79
CA SER A 46 15.02 10.06 -8.04
C SER A 46 14.90 10.55 -9.49
N THR A 47 14.75 9.62 -10.44
CA THR A 47 14.72 9.94 -11.88
C THR A 47 13.36 9.75 -12.53
N ASP A 48 12.38 9.17 -11.81
CA ASP A 48 11.06 8.79 -12.33
C ASP A 48 11.11 7.85 -13.54
N THR A 49 12.25 7.18 -13.74
CA THR A 49 12.45 6.25 -14.85
C THR A 49 11.91 4.87 -14.52
N PHE A 50 11.29 4.21 -15.51
CA PHE A 50 10.80 2.85 -15.34
C PHE A 50 11.97 1.87 -15.16
N LEU A 51 11.90 1.06 -14.12
CA LEU A 51 12.87 0.01 -13.87
C LEU A 51 12.43 -1.26 -14.60
N ARG A 52 13.27 -1.75 -15.51
CA ARG A 52 13.09 -3.06 -16.13
C ARG A 52 13.55 -4.12 -15.15
N SER A 53 12.67 -5.07 -14.78
CA SER A 53 13.11 -6.24 -14.03
C SER A 53 14.12 -7.05 -14.86
N PRO A 54 15.20 -7.56 -14.24
CA PRO A 54 16.12 -8.49 -14.89
C PRO A 54 15.51 -9.89 -15.09
N SER A 55 14.40 -10.22 -14.42
CA SER A 55 13.64 -11.45 -14.65
C SER A 55 12.36 -11.18 -15.45
N SER A 56 11.99 -12.11 -16.33
CA SER A 56 10.88 -12.08 -17.30
C SER A 56 9.45 -11.94 -16.73
N SER A 57 9.30 -11.42 -15.51
CA SER A 57 8.02 -11.11 -14.88
C SER A 57 7.62 -9.68 -15.27
N PRO A 58 6.37 -9.42 -15.71
CA PRO A 58 5.95 -8.07 -16.06
C PRO A 58 6.05 -7.16 -14.81
N THR A 59 7.00 -6.24 -14.83
CA THR A 59 7.22 -5.23 -13.77
C THR A 59 6.22 -4.07 -13.87
N THR A 60 5.38 -4.11 -14.90
CA THR A 60 4.42 -3.09 -15.27
C THR A 60 3.08 -3.77 -15.57
N ILE A 61 2.02 -3.29 -14.93
CA ILE A 61 0.64 -3.71 -15.15
C ILE A 61 -0.15 -2.46 -15.55
N GLY A 62 -0.72 -2.46 -16.76
CA GLY A 62 -1.20 -1.25 -17.43
C GLY A 62 -0.01 -0.44 -17.96
N ILE A 63 0.09 -0.24 -19.27
CA ILE A 63 1.17 0.55 -19.86
C ILE A 63 0.56 1.91 -20.23
N PRO A 64 1.06 3.05 -19.75
CA PRO A 64 0.71 4.33 -20.33
C PRO A 64 1.26 4.38 -21.76
N SER A 65 0.42 4.69 -22.75
CA SER A 65 0.92 4.97 -24.10
C SER A 65 2.01 6.06 -24.05
N PRO A 66 3.11 5.93 -24.83
CA PRO A 66 4.26 6.84 -24.78
C PRO A 66 3.94 8.31 -25.13
N SER A 67 2.70 8.63 -25.47
CA SER A 67 2.20 9.98 -25.72
C SER A 67 1.85 10.80 -24.46
N THR A 68 1.71 10.18 -23.28
CA THR A 68 1.12 10.86 -22.10
C THR A 68 2.15 11.60 -21.22
N MET A 69 3.46 11.41 -21.44
CA MET A 69 4.49 12.26 -20.82
C MET A 69 4.88 13.43 -21.74
N LYS A 70 3.92 14.31 -22.04
CA LYS A 70 4.23 15.65 -22.54
C LYS A 70 3.73 16.68 -21.54
N GLY A 71 4.64 17.18 -20.72
CA GLY A 71 4.47 18.46 -20.05
C GLY A 71 4.06 19.52 -21.06
N GLY A 72 3.05 20.32 -20.71
CA GLY A 72 2.47 21.31 -21.59
C GLY A 72 3.52 22.28 -22.14
N SER A 73 3.63 22.34 -23.47
CA SER A 73 3.92 23.56 -24.21
C SER A 73 3.56 23.35 -25.69
N THR A 74 3.08 24.42 -26.29
CA THR A 74 2.43 24.57 -27.60
C THR A 74 3.26 24.13 -28.82
N SER A 75 2.60 23.39 -29.72
CA SER A 75 2.77 23.35 -31.20
C SER A 75 4.14 23.03 -31.86
N PRO A 76 4.15 22.46 -33.09
CA PRO A 76 5.24 21.63 -33.61
C PRO A 76 6.20 22.39 -34.53
N THR A 77 7.48 21.98 -34.57
CA THR A 77 8.31 21.72 -35.78
C THR A 77 9.79 21.60 -35.37
N ALA A 78 10.50 20.70 -36.06
CA ALA A 78 11.95 20.47 -36.10
C ALA A 78 12.52 19.43 -35.12
N ILE A 79 13.09 18.39 -35.73
CA ILE A 79 13.93 17.33 -35.16
C ILE A 79 15.25 17.95 -34.70
N PRO A 80 15.74 17.62 -33.48
CA PRO A 80 17.18 17.56 -33.28
C PRO A 80 17.66 16.23 -32.69
N THR A 81 18.72 15.77 -33.32
CA THR A 81 19.79 14.83 -32.96
C THR A 81 20.11 14.76 -31.45
N PRO A 82 20.53 13.59 -30.91
CA PRO A 82 20.70 13.40 -29.47
C PRO A 82 22.01 14.05 -28.99
N THR A 83 21.93 15.26 -28.46
CA THR A 83 22.95 15.81 -27.57
C THR A 83 22.61 15.46 -26.13
N ALA A 84 23.50 14.67 -25.52
CA ALA A 84 23.50 14.36 -24.10
C ALA A 84 23.64 15.65 -23.27
N SER A 85 22.55 16.07 -22.64
CA SER A 85 22.54 16.98 -21.49
C SER A 85 21.11 17.12 -20.95
N SER A 86 20.55 16.06 -20.36
CA SER A 86 19.44 16.22 -19.42
C SER A 86 20.02 16.01 -18.04
N SER A 87 20.47 17.09 -17.41
CA SER A 87 20.77 17.13 -15.98
C SER A 87 19.51 16.71 -15.23
N SER A 88 19.42 15.44 -14.86
CA SER A 88 18.39 14.89 -14.00
C SER A 88 18.60 15.45 -12.60
N SER A 89 18.14 16.67 -12.37
CA SER A 89 18.16 17.26 -11.05
C SER A 89 17.22 16.43 -10.18
N SER A 90 17.79 15.54 -9.35
CA SER A 90 17.07 14.81 -8.32
C SER A 90 16.19 15.79 -7.56
N SER A 91 14.88 15.55 -7.51
CA SER A 91 13.99 16.43 -6.76
C SER A 91 14.41 16.42 -5.28
N LYS A 92 14.44 17.59 -4.63
CA LYS A 92 14.85 17.73 -3.23
C LYS A 92 14.07 16.72 -2.36
N GLY A 93 14.78 15.81 -1.70
CA GLY A 93 14.19 14.79 -0.82
C GLY A 93 13.74 13.49 -1.49
N SER A 94 14.02 13.28 -2.78
CA SER A 94 13.95 11.96 -3.39
C SER A 94 14.86 10.97 -2.67
N ILE A 95 14.42 9.71 -2.57
CA ILE A 95 15.26 8.63 -2.02
C ILE A 95 15.88 7.83 -3.15
N SER A 96 17.03 7.21 -2.90
CA SER A 96 17.65 6.33 -3.89
C SER A 96 16.86 5.02 -4.06
N GLY A 97 16.73 4.58 -5.30
CA GLY A 97 16.31 3.23 -5.67
C GLY A 97 14.81 3.04 -5.92
N PRO A 98 14.39 1.78 -6.12
CA PRO A 98 13.09 1.43 -6.68
C PRO A 98 11.93 1.82 -5.76
N ALA A 99 10.82 2.24 -6.34
CA ALA A 99 9.53 2.44 -5.70
C ALA A 99 8.42 1.88 -6.59
N LEU A 100 7.41 1.25 -6.01
CA LEU A 100 6.23 0.81 -6.75
C LEU A 100 5.26 1.97 -6.91
N HIS A 101 5.13 2.48 -8.12
CA HIS A 101 4.23 3.57 -8.48
C HIS A 101 2.86 3.00 -8.84
N LEU A 102 1.80 3.50 -8.21
CA LEU A 102 0.41 3.22 -8.58
C LEU A 102 -0.28 4.54 -8.88
N GLN A 103 -0.89 4.67 -10.06
CA GLN A 103 -1.57 5.88 -10.49
C GLN A 103 -2.86 5.53 -11.22
N SER A 104 -3.92 6.30 -10.95
CA SER A 104 -5.23 6.14 -11.60
C SER A 104 -6.18 7.29 -11.24
N PRO A 105 -6.99 7.80 -12.20
CA PRO A 105 -8.16 8.62 -11.90
C PRO A 105 -9.23 7.83 -11.11
N ASP A 106 -9.39 6.53 -11.42
CA ASP A 106 -10.27 5.62 -10.70
C ASP A 106 -9.46 4.84 -9.67
N ILE A 107 -9.38 5.40 -8.47
CA ILE A 107 -8.61 4.84 -7.36
C ILE A 107 -9.21 3.54 -6.82
N LYS A 108 -10.49 3.24 -7.12
CA LYS A 108 -11.15 2.06 -6.55
C LYS A 108 -10.74 0.77 -7.25
N SER A 109 -10.52 0.83 -8.56
CA SER A 109 -10.21 -0.36 -9.37
C SER A 109 -8.73 -0.54 -9.68
N THR A 110 -7.90 0.48 -9.40
CA THR A 110 -6.44 0.40 -9.50
C THR A 110 -5.82 0.21 -8.12
N PHE A 111 -5.29 -0.99 -7.86
CA PHE A 111 -4.76 -1.37 -6.56
C PHE A 111 -3.76 -2.53 -6.64
N ILE A 112 -3.02 -2.72 -5.55
CA ILE A 112 -2.31 -3.97 -5.25
C ILE A 112 -2.77 -4.53 -3.91
N ARG A 113 -2.98 -5.85 -3.86
CA ARG A 113 -3.47 -6.58 -2.68
C ARG A 113 -2.50 -7.66 -2.25
N PHE A 114 -2.33 -7.79 -0.94
CA PHE A 114 -1.60 -8.87 -0.27
C PHE A 114 -2.59 -9.64 0.61
N GLY A 115 -2.73 -10.94 0.37
CA GLY A 115 -3.76 -11.78 0.98
C GLY A 115 -5.11 -11.72 0.28
N ASP A 116 -5.97 -12.71 0.53
CA ASP A 116 -7.31 -12.75 -0.07
C ASP A 116 -8.34 -11.99 0.76
N ALA A 117 -9.29 -11.35 0.07
CA ALA A 117 -10.53 -10.92 0.69
C ALA A 117 -11.36 -12.15 1.09
N PRO A 118 -12.20 -12.10 2.14
CA PRO A 118 -13.06 -13.21 2.48
C PRO A 118 -14.09 -13.34 1.36
N SER A 119 -14.15 -14.51 0.71
CA SER A 119 -15.30 -14.82 -0.15
C SER A 119 -16.55 -14.85 0.74
N ALA A 120 -17.59 -14.13 0.34
CA ALA A 120 -18.90 -14.11 1.02
C ALA A 120 -19.59 -15.50 1.08
N SER A 121 -18.98 -16.54 0.51
CA SER A 121 -19.54 -17.88 0.33
C SER A 121 -19.15 -18.92 1.39
N VAL A 122 -18.44 -18.56 2.47
CA VAL A 122 -17.96 -19.59 3.44
C VAL A 122 -19.04 -20.02 4.46
N HIS A 123 -20.16 -19.30 4.54
CA HIS A 123 -21.31 -19.69 5.36
C HIS A 123 -22.45 -20.27 4.52
N GLU A 124 -22.22 -21.34 3.76
CA GLU A 124 -23.28 -22.31 3.48
C GLU A 124 -22.75 -23.60 2.86
N ARG A 125 -23.24 -24.71 3.41
CA ARG A 125 -23.14 -26.12 2.95
C ARG A 125 -21.85 -26.87 3.29
N GLY A 126 -22.05 -27.87 4.13
CA GLY A 126 -21.04 -28.84 4.52
C GLY A 126 -20.42 -29.57 3.33
N VAL A 127 -19.21 -30.05 3.58
CA VAL A 127 -18.53 -31.13 2.86
C VAL A 127 -18.52 -30.96 1.34
N SER A 128 -17.64 -30.08 0.86
CA SER A 128 -16.78 -30.46 -0.26
C SER A 128 -15.36 -29.94 0.01
N GLN A 129 -14.45 -30.89 0.24
CA GLN A 129 -13.02 -30.65 0.22
C GLN A 129 -12.63 -30.27 -1.22
N SER A 130 -12.81 -28.99 -1.59
CA SER A 130 -12.00 -28.39 -2.64
C SER A 130 -11.12 -27.36 -1.95
N SER A 131 -9.84 -27.70 -1.88
CA SER A 131 -8.78 -27.01 -1.17
C SER A 131 -8.37 -25.70 -1.86
N SER A 132 -9.30 -24.77 -2.10
CA SER A 132 -8.90 -23.38 -2.29
C SER A 132 -8.55 -22.83 -0.92
N SER A 133 -7.36 -23.17 -0.44
CA SER A 133 -6.77 -22.59 0.76
C SER A 133 -6.95 -21.09 0.69
N SER A 134 -7.71 -20.49 1.61
CA SER A 134 -7.81 -19.04 1.66
C SER A 134 -6.39 -18.49 1.78
N SER A 135 -5.95 -17.67 0.82
CA SER A 135 -4.61 -17.08 0.83
C SER A 135 -4.53 -15.90 1.79
N ALA A 136 -5.44 -15.82 2.77
CA ALA A 136 -5.42 -14.81 3.81
C ALA A 136 -4.05 -14.83 4.51
N LEU A 137 -3.52 -13.64 4.82
CA LEU A 137 -2.20 -13.49 5.41
C LEU A 137 -2.12 -14.27 6.72
N GLY A 138 -3.04 -14.03 7.66
CA GLY A 138 -3.06 -14.71 8.96
C GLY A 138 -1.91 -14.26 9.86
N ILE A 139 -1.59 -12.96 9.83
CA ILE A 139 -0.51 -12.35 10.61
C ILE A 139 -1.05 -11.90 11.97
N GLU A 140 -0.37 -12.25 13.05
CA GLU A 140 -0.77 -11.95 14.44
C GLU A 140 -0.19 -10.62 14.94
N ALA A 141 0.81 -10.08 14.26
CA ALA A 141 1.36 -8.74 14.53
C ALA A 141 0.28 -7.65 14.32
N GLY A 142 -0.06 -6.94 15.40
CA GLY A 142 -1.19 -6.01 15.44
C GLY A 142 -0.92 -4.62 14.82
N TYR A 143 0.32 -4.28 14.48
CA TYR A 143 0.66 -2.98 13.93
C TYR A 143 1.08 -3.15 12.48
N VAL A 144 0.48 -2.35 11.58
CA VAL A 144 0.80 -2.36 10.15
C VAL A 144 1.42 -1.03 9.77
N HIS A 145 2.51 -1.11 9.02
CA HIS A 145 3.29 0.04 8.58
C HIS A 145 3.42 0.03 7.07
N LEU A 146 3.13 1.17 6.45
CA LEU A 146 3.33 1.43 5.04
C LEU A 146 4.25 2.62 4.89
N PHE A 147 5.33 2.43 4.14
CA PHE A 147 6.22 3.51 3.78
C PHE A 147 5.97 3.92 2.34
N LEU A 148 5.41 5.12 2.16
CA LEU A 148 4.84 5.57 0.89
C LEU A 148 5.07 7.06 0.64
N LYS A 149 4.91 7.51 -0.61
CA LYS A 149 4.92 8.90 -1.04
C LYS A 149 3.62 9.20 -1.80
N PRO A 150 2.75 10.13 -1.35
CA PRO A 150 1.58 10.53 -2.13
C PRO A 150 2.01 11.21 -3.45
N LEU A 151 1.29 10.97 -4.56
CA LEU A 151 1.68 11.49 -5.89
C LEU A 151 1.35 12.96 -6.13
N GLY A 152 0.57 13.61 -5.28
CA GLY A 152 0.28 15.03 -5.41
C GLY A 152 -0.89 15.50 -4.57
N HIS A 153 -0.99 16.82 -4.40
CA HIS A 153 -2.08 17.45 -3.68
C HIS A 153 -3.40 17.28 -4.45
N GLY A 154 -4.48 16.89 -3.76
CA GLY A 154 -5.81 16.72 -4.36
C GLY A 154 -6.04 15.37 -5.06
N MET A 155 -5.02 14.52 -5.18
CA MET A 155 -5.24 13.14 -5.64
C MET A 155 -5.82 12.30 -4.50
N GLY A 156 -6.93 11.61 -4.78
CA GLY A 156 -7.52 10.69 -3.81
C GLY A 156 -6.59 9.49 -3.57
N PHE A 157 -6.48 9.05 -2.31
CA PHE A 157 -5.73 7.85 -1.93
C PHE A 157 -6.46 7.17 -0.77
N TYR A 158 -6.43 5.84 -0.74
CA TYR A 158 -6.85 5.08 0.43
C TYR A 158 -6.17 3.72 0.53
N VAL A 159 -6.25 3.12 1.71
CA VAL A 159 -5.79 1.76 2.00
C VAL A 159 -6.89 1.02 2.72
N ASP A 160 -7.08 -0.25 2.38
CA ASP A 160 -7.97 -1.17 3.07
C ASP A 160 -7.15 -2.24 3.78
N VAL A 161 -7.44 -2.43 5.07
CA VAL A 161 -6.83 -3.47 5.90
C VAL A 161 -7.93 -4.35 6.46
N LEU A 162 -7.97 -5.60 6.01
CA LEU A 162 -8.91 -6.60 6.47
C LEU A 162 -8.34 -7.34 7.68
N VAL A 163 -9.04 -7.29 8.80
CA VAL A 163 -8.67 -7.95 10.04
C VAL A 163 -9.77 -8.90 10.50
N MET A 164 -9.38 -9.91 11.26
CA MET A 164 -10.29 -10.83 11.94
C MET A 164 -10.13 -10.67 13.45
N ASP A 165 -11.25 -10.70 14.17
CA ASP A 165 -11.27 -10.71 15.64
C ASP A 165 -11.14 -12.13 16.22
N GLU A 166 -11.03 -12.24 17.54
CA GLU A 166 -10.98 -13.53 18.25
C GLU A 166 -12.25 -14.38 18.06
N ARG A 167 -13.38 -13.73 17.75
CA ARG A 167 -14.69 -14.36 17.54
C ARG A 167 -14.91 -14.83 16.09
N GLY A 168 -13.99 -14.50 15.18
CA GLY A 168 -14.07 -14.83 13.76
C GLY A 168 -14.80 -13.79 12.90
N ASN A 169 -15.20 -12.66 13.46
CA ASN A 169 -15.79 -11.55 12.70
C ASN A 169 -14.70 -10.83 11.92
N SER A 170 -15.05 -10.39 10.70
CA SER A 170 -14.13 -9.66 9.82
C SER A 170 -14.48 -8.18 9.78
N TYR A 171 -13.44 -7.34 9.83
CA TYR A 171 -13.55 -5.88 9.78
C TYR A 171 -12.60 -5.35 8.71
N VAL A 172 -13.09 -4.45 7.86
CA VAL A 172 -12.25 -3.65 6.96
C VAL A 172 -11.97 -2.34 7.66
N ILE A 173 -10.70 -2.03 7.87
CA ILE A 173 -10.22 -0.73 8.33
C ILE A 173 -9.73 0.01 7.09
N ARG A 174 -10.47 1.04 6.69
CA ARG A 174 -10.13 1.92 5.57
C ARG A 174 -9.59 3.23 6.09
N ALA A 175 -8.45 3.70 5.58
CA ALA A 175 -7.98 5.05 5.82
C ALA A 175 -7.91 5.79 4.47
N SER A 176 -8.58 6.95 4.33
CA SER A 176 -8.61 7.69 3.06
C SER A 176 -8.47 9.19 3.17
N THR A 177 -7.94 9.82 2.11
CA THR A 177 -7.71 11.27 2.05
C THR A 177 -8.95 12.12 1.83
N PHE A 178 -10.08 11.49 1.55
CA PHE A 178 -11.37 12.14 1.29
C PHE A 178 -12.40 11.93 2.40
N GLN A 179 -12.06 11.14 3.43
CA GLN A 179 -12.88 11.01 4.63
C GLN A 179 -12.53 12.11 5.61
N THR A 180 -13.55 12.76 6.18
CA THR A 180 -13.37 13.90 7.10
C THR A 180 -13.55 13.52 8.56
N GLN A 181 -14.35 12.50 8.87
CA GLN A 181 -14.65 12.04 10.22
C GLN A 181 -14.63 10.51 10.28
N PRO A 182 -14.18 9.89 11.38
CA PRO A 182 -14.30 8.44 11.57
C PRO A 182 -15.76 7.99 11.43
N HIS A 183 -16.01 6.92 10.68
CA HIS A 183 -17.35 6.37 10.50
C HIS A 183 -17.31 4.84 10.51
N TYR A 184 -18.21 4.23 11.28
CA TYR A 184 -18.39 2.78 11.30
C TYR A 184 -19.67 2.38 10.56
N THR A 185 -19.54 1.48 9.60
CA THR A 185 -20.66 0.85 8.90
C THR A 185 -20.73 -0.61 9.33
N PRO A 186 -21.75 -1.03 10.09
CA PRO A 186 -21.91 -2.43 10.47
C PRO A 186 -22.22 -3.28 9.23
N GLN A 187 -21.82 -4.55 9.29
CA GLN A 187 -22.28 -5.55 8.34
C GLN A 187 -23.81 -5.64 8.33
N ILE A 188 -24.41 -5.39 7.17
CA ILE A 188 -25.85 -5.55 6.96
C ILE A 188 -26.08 -6.95 6.39
N PRO A 189 -26.92 -7.78 7.02
CA PRO A 189 -27.36 -9.04 6.42
C PRO A 189 -28.22 -8.71 5.19
N THR A 190 -27.64 -8.75 4.00
CA THR A 190 -28.40 -8.64 2.75
C THR A 190 -29.03 -10.00 2.42
N GLN A 191 -30.23 -10.00 1.83
CA GLN A 191 -30.86 -11.23 1.30
C GLN A 191 -30.08 -11.83 0.12
N SER A 192 -29.19 -11.05 -0.51
CA SER A 192 -28.18 -11.57 -1.43
C SER A 192 -27.00 -12.14 -0.62
N ASN A 193 -26.49 -13.30 -1.06
CA ASN A 193 -25.30 -14.00 -0.50
C ASN A 193 -23.98 -13.20 -0.56
N THR A 194 -24.03 -11.88 -0.68
CA THR A 194 -22.90 -10.95 -0.71
C THR A 194 -22.84 -10.21 0.63
N SER A 195 -22.51 -10.92 1.70
CA SER A 195 -22.27 -10.28 2.99
C SER A 195 -21.03 -9.38 2.89
N HIS A 196 -21.21 -8.08 3.07
CA HIS A 196 -20.10 -7.12 3.18
C HIS A 196 -19.57 -7.13 4.62
N SER A 197 -18.25 -7.22 4.80
CA SER A 197 -17.63 -7.08 6.11
C SER A 197 -17.92 -5.69 6.70
N SER A 198 -17.99 -5.60 8.03
CA SER A 198 -18.12 -4.32 8.73
C SER A 198 -16.94 -3.40 8.37
N LEU A 199 -17.20 -2.12 8.15
CA LEU A 199 -16.22 -1.14 7.68
C LEU A 199 -16.00 -0.05 8.74
N LEU A 200 -14.76 0.12 9.18
CA LEU A 200 -14.29 1.31 9.90
C LEU A 200 -13.56 2.21 8.90
N HIS A 201 -14.12 3.39 8.61
CA HIS A 201 -13.54 4.35 7.68
C HIS A 201 -12.98 5.55 8.44
N LEU A 202 -11.66 5.73 8.36
CA LEU A 202 -10.88 6.74 9.05
C LEU A 202 -10.44 7.86 8.09
N PRO A 203 -10.38 9.11 8.57
CA PRO A 203 -9.72 10.20 7.85
C PRO A 203 -8.21 9.98 7.81
N LEU A 204 -7.59 10.24 6.66
CA LEU A 204 -6.14 10.22 6.46
C LEU A 204 -5.69 11.58 5.93
N ALA A 205 -4.79 12.25 6.64
CA ALA A 205 -4.18 13.49 6.19
C ALA A 205 -2.67 13.30 6.07
N PHE A 206 -2.13 13.63 4.89
CA PHE A 206 -0.68 13.71 4.71
C PHE A 206 -0.17 15.07 5.16
N PRO A 207 1.04 15.15 5.74
CA PRO A 207 1.64 16.43 6.09
C PRO A 207 1.76 17.31 4.83
N PRO A 208 1.44 18.62 4.93
CA PRO A 208 1.58 19.51 3.79
C PRO A 208 3.05 19.60 3.37
N PRO A 209 3.34 19.80 2.06
CA PRO A 209 4.70 20.05 1.61
C PRO A 209 5.28 21.26 2.37
N SER A 210 6.48 21.09 2.93
CA SER A 210 7.19 22.17 3.60
C SER A 210 8.62 22.26 3.10
N THR A 211 9.19 23.47 3.10
CA THR A 211 10.59 23.70 2.70
C THR A 211 11.60 23.03 3.65
N HIS A 212 11.16 22.72 4.87
CA HIS A 212 11.90 22.04 5.94
C HIS A 212 11.75 20.52 5.92
N ALA A 213 10.80 19.97 5.15
CA ALA A 213 10.68 18.52 5.02
C ALA A 213 11.90 17.97 4.27
N LEU A 214 12.57 17.00 4.89
CA LEU A 214 13.71 16.31 4.29
C LEU A 214 13.29 15.43 3.12
N THR A 215 12.06 14.90 3.16
CA THR A 215 11.54 14.01 2.13
C THR A 215 10.01 14.07 2.09
N PRO A 216 9.37 13.93 0.90
CA PRO A 216 7.92 13.79 0.78
C PRO A 216 7.41 12.39 1.18
N TRP A 217 8.32 11.45 1.48
CA TRP A 217 7.96 10.12 1.92
C TRP A 217 7.45 10.13 3.37
N VAL A 218 6.44 9.30 3.64
CA VAL A 218 5.72 9.24 4.92
C VAL A 218 5.57 7.80 5.39
N LEU A 219 5.61 7.64 6.72
CA LEU A 219 5.27 6.39 7.40
C LEU A 219 3.81 6.43 7.86
N LEU A 220 2.95 5.64 7.23
CA LEU A 220 1.60 5.39 7.68
C LEU A 220 1.58 4.18 8.60
N SER A 221 1.18 4.36 9.86
CA SER A 221 1.08 3.28 10.84
C SER A 221 -0.36 3.11 11.30
N LEU A 222 -0.87 1.88 11.27
CA LEU A 222 -2.22 1.52 11.71
C LEU A 222 -2.14 0.58 12.93
N PRO A 223 -2.53 1.04 14.13
CA PRO A 223 -2.59 0.21 15.32
C PRO A 223 -3.90 -0.59 15.36
N LEU A 224 -3.93 -1.75 14.71
CA LEU A 224 -5.17 -2.50 14.46
C LEU A 224 -5.93 -2.87 15.75
N PRO A 225 -5.29 -3.32 16.85
CA PRO A 225 -5.98 -3.54 18.12
C PRO A 225 -6.68 -2.30 18.66
N ASP A 226 -5.98 -1.15 18.70
CA ASP A 226 -6.53 0.10 19.24
C ASP A 226 -7.72 0.58 18.41
N LEU A 227 -7.65 0.42 17.08
CA LEU A 227 -8.73 0.78 16.19
C LEU A 227 -9.98 -0.08 16.42
N LEU A 228 -9.82 -1.39 16.64
CA LEU A 228 -10.94 -2.26 17.01
C LEU A 228 -11.52 -1.91 18.38
N LEU A 229 -10.68 -1.54 19.34
CA LEU A 229 -11.11 -1.11 20.68
C LEU A 229 -11.97 0.18 20.63
N SER A 230 -11.77 1.04 19.63
CA SER A 230 -12.54 2.28 19.46
C SER A 230 -13.94 2.10 18.85
N LEU A 231 -14.25 0.90 18.33
CA LEU A 231 -15.51 0.66 17.63
C LEU A 231 -16.78 0.95 18.46
N PRO A 232 -16.89 0.62 19.76
CA PRO A 232 -18.08 0.94 20.54
C PRO A 232 -18.43 2.44 20.54
N ASP A 233 -17.43 3.31 20.55
CA ASP A 233 -17.62 4.77 20.56
C ASP A 233 -18.21 5.29 19.23
N LEU A 234 -18.06 4.50 18.17
CA LEU A 234 -18.57 4.78 16.82
C LEU A 234 -19.88 4.02 16.52
N GLY A 235 -20.54 3.44 17.53
CA GLY A 235 -21.76 2.64 17.35
C GLY A 235 -21.49 1.19 16.91
N GLY A 236 -20.26 0.72 17.09
CA GLY A 236 -19.85 -0.66 16.84
C GLY A 236 -20.23 -1.65 17.95
N PRO A 237 -19.79 -2.91 17.83
CA PRO A 237 -20.15 -3.97 18.77
C PRO A 237 -19.57 -3.71 20.17
N SER A 238 -20.39 -3.99 21.20
CA SER A 238 -19.99 -3.98 22.61
C SER A 238 -20.22 -5.37 23.23
N PRO A 239 -19.21 -5.98 23.88
CA PRO A 239 -17.87 -5.44 24.15
C PRO A 239 -17.01 -5.33 22.88
N PRO A 240 -15.96 -4.49 22.89
CA PRO A 240 -15.13 -4.24 21.71
C PRO A 240 -14.50 -5.52 21.16
N PRO A 241 -14.36 -5.65 19.82
CA PRO A 241 -13.67 -6.77 19.21
C PRO A 241 -12.20 -6.79 19.61
N ARG A 242 -11.67 -7.99 19.82
CA ARG A 242 -10.25 -8.20 20.10
C ARG A 242 -9.56 -8.63 18.82
N TYR A 243 -8.52 -7.91 18.43
CA TYR A 243 -7.72 -8.26 17.26
C TYR A 243 -7.16 -9.68 17.41
N LYS A 244 -7.28 -10.48 16.34
CA LYS A 244 -6.68 -11.80 16.25
C LYS A 244 -5.63 -11.86 15.15
N SER A 245 -5.98 -11.44 13.94
CA SER A 245 -5.03 -11.48 12.83
C SER A 245 -5.42 -10.62 11.64
N LEU A 246 -4.39 -10.11 10.96
CA LEU A 246 -4.45 -9.45 9.67
C LEU A 246 -4.67 -10.49 8.56
N GLN A 247 -5.68 -10.28 7.74
CA GLN A 247 -6.06 -11.18 6.64
C GLN A 247 -5.64 -10.65 5.27
N SER A 248 -5.75 -9.34 5.04
CA SER A 248 -5.40 -8.73 3.75
C SER A 248 -5.03 -7.25 3.90
N ILE A 249 -4.16 -6.76 3.02
CA ILE A 249 -3.88 -5.33 2.82
C ILE A 249 -4.08 -5.01 1.35
N GLU A 250 -4.85 -3.98 1.03
CA GLU A 250 -5.02 -3.44 -0.31
C GLU A 250 -4.63 -1.97 -0.35
N VAL A 251 -3.64 -1.65 -1.19
CA VAL A 251 -3.14 -0.29 -1.38
C VAL A 251 -3.66 0.22 -2.72
N HIS A 252 -4.37 1.34 -2.69
CA HIS A 252 -4.96 1.95 -3.88
C HIS A 252 -4.01 2.95 -4.55
N ALA A 253 -4.39 3.32 -5.77
CA ALA A 253 -3.64 4.25 -6.60
C ALA A 253 -3.40 5.63 -5.96
N ASN A 254 -2.51 6.37 -6.62
CA ASN A 254 -2.02 7.71 -6.32
C ASN A 254 -0.99 7.79 -5.19
N CYS A 255 -0.15 6.76 -5.11
CA CYS A 255 1.03 6.74 -4.26
C CYS A 255 2.22 6.06 -4.94
N ARG A 256 3.42 6.31 -4.41
CA ARG A 256 4.55 5.39 -4.53
C ARG A 256 4.68 4.62 -3.23
N LEU A 257 4.86 3.32 -3.32
CA LEU A 257 5.02 2.42 -2.20
C LEU A 257 6.45 1.87 -2.19
N LYS A 258 7.13 1.99 -1.04
CA LYS A 258 8.46 1.41 -0.84
C LYS A 258 8.37 0.10 -0.07
N ARG A 259 7.61 0.07 1.02
CA ARG A 259 7.58 -1.06 1.96
C ARG A 259 6.23 -1.22 2.64
N ILE A 260 5.90 -2.48 2.96
CA ILE A 260 4.82 -2.85 3.88
C ILE A 260 5.39 -3.87 4.87
N TRP A 261 5.19 -3.64 6.16
CA TRP A 261 5.57 -4.58 7.20
C TRP A 261 4.61 -4.52 8.39
N CYS A 262 4.67 -5.55 9.23
CA CYS A 262 3.91 -5.65 10.46
C CYS A 262 4.85 -5.80 11.65
N THR A 263 4.46 -5.24 12.80
CA THR A 263 5.18 -5.41 14.07
C THR A 263 4.26 -5.78 15.21
N GLU A 264 4.81 -6.44 16.23
CA GLU A 264 4.09 -6.74 17.48
C GLU A 264 3.93 -5.50 18.38
N GLU A 265 4.86 -4.55 18.30
CA GLU A 265 4.89 -3.36 19.14
C GLU A 265 4.51 -2.08 18.39
N ARG A 266 3.84 -1.16 19.10
CA ARG A 266 3.40 0.15 18.60
C ARG A 266 4.52 1.01 18.05
N GLY A 267 5.71 0.92 18.64
CA GLY A 267 6.91 1.67 18.24
C GLY A 267 7.75 1.00 17.14
N GLY A 268 7.42 -0.23 16.74
CA GLY A 268 8.23 -1.03 15.82
C GLY A 268 8.29 -0.51 14.39
N GLY A 269 7.46 0.48 14.04
CA GLY A 269 7.48 1.16 12.75
C GLY A 269 8.65 2.13 12.55
N VAL A 270 9.33 2.54 13.62
CA VAL A 270 10.43 3.52 13.55
C VAL A 270 11.74 2.84 13.91
N VAL A 271 12.70 2.83 12.99
CA VAL A 271 14.06 2.38 13.30
C VAL A 271 14.79 3.50 14.01
N HIS A 272 15.18 3.25 15.26
CA HIS A 272 15.99 4.21 16.02
C HIS A 272 17.41 4.25 15.45
N GLU A 273 18.04 5.42 15.41
CA GLU A 273 19.41 5.60 14.87
C GLU A 273 20.41 4.64 15.52
N ALA A 274 20.37 4.49 16.85
CA ALA A 274 21.17 3.52 17.58
C ALA A 274 20.95 2.04 17.15
N MET A 275 19.78 1.69 16.63
CA MET A 275 19.52 0.36 16.04
C MET A 275 20.14 0.27 14.64
N ALA A 276 19.94 1.29 13.82
CA ALA A 276 20.52 1.38 12.48
C ALA A 276 22.06 1.34 12.49
N LEU A 277 22.69 2.10 13.39
CA LEU A 277 24.15 2.13 13.60
C LEU A 277 24.72 0.79 14.06
N ARG A 278 23.89 -0.08 14.65
CA ARG A 278 24.25 -1.46 15.03
C ARG A 278 23.95 -2.46 13.91
N GLY A 279 23.58 -2.00 12.72
CA GLY A 279 23.20 -2.84 11.59
C GLY A 279 21.83 -3.52 11.74
N MET A 280 21.03 -3.12 12.72
CA MET A 280 19.69 -3.69 12.94
C MET A 280 18.66 -2.90 12.16
N MET A 281 17.80 -3.59 11.41
CA MET A 281 16.68 -3.00 10.68
C MET A 281 17.12 -1.88 9.72
N THR A 282 18.38 -1.89 9.27
CA THR A 282 18.92 -0.88 8.34
C THR A 282 18.13 -0.83 7.03
N GLU A 283 17.55 -1.97 6.63
CA GLU A 283 16.64 -2.01 5.51
C GLU A 283 15.41 -1.14 5.76
N LEU A 284 14.88 -1.06 6.97
CA LEU A 284 13.73 -0.22 7.31
C LEU A 284 14.09 1.26 7.49
N CYS A 285 15.37 1.64 7.38
CA CYS A 285 15.82 3.03 7.41
C CYS A 285 15.61 3.77 6.09
N LEU A 286 15.60 5.10 6.20
CA LEU A 286 15.67 6.02 5.08
C LEU A 286 17.11 6.47 4.84
N PHE A 287 17.57 6.33 3.61
CA PHE A 287 18.84 6.89 3.16
C PHE A 287 18.56 7.94 2.08
N GLU A 288 19.19 9.10 2.23
CA GLU A 288 19.16 10.15 1.23
C GLU A 288 19.82 9.64 -0.07
N ALA A 289 19.32 10.09 -1.22
CA ALA A 289 19.99 9.81 -2.48
C ALA A 289 21.32 10.57 -2.53
N GLU A 290 22.43 9.86 -2.77
CA GLU A 290 23.72 10.52 -3.00
C GLU A 290 23.61 11.42 -4.23
N THR A 291 23.90 12.70 -4.06
CA THR A 291 24.12 13.60 -5.19
C THR A 291 25.49 13.25 -5.77
N MET A 292 25.51 12.58 -6.92
CA MET A 292 26.76 12.47 -7.68
C MET A 292 27.18 13.89 -8.07
N GLN A 293 28.20 14.42 -7.38
CA GLN A 293 28.97 15.55 -7.89
C GLN A 293 29.84 15.00 -9.02
N GLU A 294 29.44 15.27 -10.27
CA GLU A 294 30.31 15.16 -11.44
C GLU A 294 31.38 16.26 -11.42
#